data_AF-A0A7V6VPB7-F1
#
_entry.id   AF-A0A7V6VPB7-F1
#
_cell.length_a   1.000
_cell.length_b   1.000
_cell.length_c   1.000
_cell.angle_alpha   90.00
_cell.angle_beta   90.00
_cell.angle_gamma   90.00
#
_symmetry.space_group_name_H-M   'P 1'
#
loop_
_entity.id
_entity.type
_entity.pdbx_description
1 polymer ?
#
loop_
_entity_poly.entity_id
_entity_poly.type
_entity_poly.pdbx_seq_one_letter_code
_entity_poly.pdbx_strand_id
1 'polypeptide(L)'
;MSDFLSKFTRDQYADMVKKEEKEKAEGTAPEEAPRSQRLPDNIEDENGFVPEPPVRSAPQVAKEPVPETPAPKEPVITEPEDLPEEPAVEEKMTVQDVESTGPPPVGPPSPPKESNKSRRVPPPARHTYADEETVIDPSYKDKQRRKYIILAAVGVLLLLLLAFGIYRFMHVKVPDFTGKNVSEARVWGAQNRIDFVLDQVHSKDYGANIVISQSDTANKMVRKGTSVTLVTSLGPDPEEVIPLPDFETYSAEQAREWAGEQQANNFSVVNQYSDTVEQGRFISLNITDKNVTPESYKRKDTAIAYFSRGPEVFEKNIVVPDFTGKQRAEVETWANTNSMKLTIKETTSNAVDAGFVISQSVVKGEKVAKNDPFEITVSLGQAIIVPDFHDYHMGNAAEVTGVTPVVHTRYSELIPYGKLISQSLMPGTKLSDKDNKSMVVVYSLGLPYLKDLRLETNEGDLQKYFFDEFQSKGANVTYTVRYVESHYPKGTVISQSTYESLIPLTFNVQLSISLGDGTSIDPDVKPPPGKEKD
;
A
#
# COMPACT_ATOMS: atom_id res chain seq x y z
N MET A 1 -12.14 -11.21 -45.77
CA MET A 1 -10.92 -11.69 -45.06
C MET A 1 -9.73 -11.19 -45.87
N SER A 2 -9.54 -9.88 -45.91
CA SER A 2 -8.98 -9.19 -47.10
C SER A 2 -8.28 -7.86 -46.79
N ASP A 3 -8.73 -7.12 -45.77
CA ASP A 3 -8.31 -5.72 -45.56
C ASP A 3 -7.13 -5.54 -44.58
N PHE A 4 -6.56 -6.64 -44.07
CA PHE A 4 -5.45 -6.59 -43.10
C PHE A 4 -4.05 -6.65 -43.73
N LEU A 5 -3.96 -6.86 -45.05
CA LEU A 5 -2.68 -7.06 -45.77
C LEU A 5 -2.20 -5.85 -46.59
N SER A 6 -2.96 -4.74 -46.63
CA SER A 6 -2.67 -3.57 -47.48
C SER A 6 -1.82 -2.47 -46.82
N LYS A 7 -1.31 -2.67 -45.60
CA LYS A 7 -0.64 -1.63 -44.80
C LYS A 7 0.83 -1.87 -44.45
N PHE A 8 1.44 -2.97 -44.87
CA PHE A 8 2.89 -3.15 -44.79
C PHE A 8 3.54 -2.73 -46.11
N THR A 9 4.02 -1.49 -46.18
CA THR A 9 4.86 -1.03 -47.31
C THR A 9 6.30 -1.50 -47.13
N ARG A 10 6.97 -1.77 -48.25
CA ARG A 10 8.33 -2.33 -48.31
C ARG A 10 9.38 -1.47 -47.60
N ASP A 11 9.12 -0.17 -47.51
CA ASP A 11 10.04 0.82 -46.96
C ASP A 11 10.16 0.73 -45.42
N GLN A 12 9.08 0.36 -44.71
CA GLN A 12 9.14 0.18 -43.25
C GLN A 12 10.05 -0.99 -42.84
N TYR A 13 10.13 -2.03 -43.69
CA TYR A 13 11.04 -3.15 -43.46
C TYR A 13 12.51 -2.73 -43.67
N ALA A 14 12.77 -1.86 -44.66
CA ALA A 14 14.12 -1.37 -44.96
C ALA A 14 14.70 -0.50 -43.83
N ASP A 15 13.88 0.30 -43.15
CA ASP A 15 14.35 1.12 -42.04
C ASP A 15 14.47 0.34 -40.71
N MET A 16 13.72 -0.76 -40.52
CA MET A 16 13.97 -1.69 -39.42
C MET A 16 15.33 -2.39 -39.57
N VAL A 17 15.64 -2.95 -40.75
CA VAL A 17 16.92 -3.64 -40.99
C VAL A 17 18.12 -2.71 -40.80
N LYS A 18 18.06 -1.47 -41.32
CA LYS A 18 19.10 -0.45 -41.08
C LYS A 18 19.28 -0.10 -39.60
N LYS A 19 18.23 -0.22 -38.78
CA LYS A 19 18.32 0.03 -37.33
C LYS A 19 19.02 -1.12 -36.63
N GLU A 20 18.67 -2.36 -36.94
CA GLU A 20 19.34 -3.56 -36.42
C GLU A 20 20.82 -3.62 -36.82
N GLU A 21 21.16 -3.28 -38.08
CA GLU A 21 22.56 -3.20 -38.55
C GLU A 21 23.36 -2.14 -37.79
N LYS A 22 22.72 -1.00 -37.46
CA LYS A 22 23.39 0.09 -36.72
C LYS A 22 23.59 -0.25 -35.23
N GLU A 23 22.60 -0.87 -34.59
CA GLU A 23 22.72 -1.36 -33.20
C GLU A 23 23.78 -2.47 -33.09
N LYS A 24 23.95 -3.31 -34.13
CA LYS A 24 25.07 -4.26 -34.23
C LYS A 24 26.44 -3.60 -34.38
N ALA A 25 26.52 -2.47 -35.06
CA ALA A 25 27.78 -1.77 -35.31
C ALA A 25 28.34 -1.06 -34.07
N GLU A 26 27.50 -0.54 -33.19
CA GLU A 26 27.93 0.16 -31.96
C GLU A 26 28.22 -0.80 -30.79
N GLY A 27 27.78 -2.06 -30.86
CA GLY A 27 27.93 -3.06 -29.79
C GLY A 27 29.25 -3.84 -29.73
N THR A 28 30.24 -3.55 -30.59
CA THR A 28 31.45 -4.41 -30.74
C THR A 28 32.74 -3.66 -30.39
N ALA A 29 33.16 -3.73 -29.12
CA ALA A 29 34.52 -3.43 -28.68
C ALA A 29 35.25 -4.74 -28.30
N PRO A 30 36.58 -4.88 -28.54
CA PRO A 30 37.28 -6.13 -28.30
C PRO A 30 37.64 -6.32 -26.82
N GLU A 31 37.17 -7.41 -26.22
CA GLU A 31 37.60 -7.86 -24.89
C GLU A 31 38.87 -8.74 -25.00
N GLU A 32 39.87 -8.50 -24.15
CA GLU A 32 41.16 -9.22 -24.22
C GLU A 32 41.05 -10.67 -23.69
N ALA A 33 41.75 -11.59 -24.35
CA ALA A 33 41.74 -13.00 -23.97
C ALA A 33 42.47 -13.25 -22.63
N PRO A 34 41.90 -14.03 -21.68
CA PRO A 34 42.54 -14.31 -20.41
C PRO A 34 43.81 -15.16 -20.59
N ARG A 35 44.93 -14.69 -20.02
CA ARG A 35 46.21 -15.41 -19.98
C ARG A 35 46.07 -16.75 -19.26
N SER A 36 46.70 -17.79 -19.81
CA SER A 36 46.94 -19.03 -19.10
C SER A 36 47.88 -18.82 -17.91
N GLN A 37 47.39 -19.11 -16.71
CA GLN A 37 48.24 -19.24 -15.52
C GLN A 37 48.75 -20.68 -15.43
N ARG A 38 50.02 -20.85 -15.00
CA ARG A 38 50.62 -22.16 -14.76
C ARG A 38 50.18 -22.72 -13.41
N LEU A 39 50.09 -24.04 -13.32
CA LEU A 39 50.10 -24.77 -12.05
C LEU A 39 51.39 -24.43 -11.27
N PRO A 40 51.30 -24.23 -9.95
CA PRO A 40 52.46 -24.33 -9.06
C PRO A 40 52.69 -25.79 -8.66
N ASP A 41 53.92 -26.27 -8.80
CA ASP A 41 54.33 -27.55 -8.21
C ASP A 41 54.54 -27.38 -6.70
N ASN A 42 53.73 -28.04 -5.87
CA ASN A 42 54.20 -28.68 -4.63
C ASN A 42 53.12 -29.62 -4.07
N ILE A 43 53.52 -30.85 -3.72
CA ILE A 43 52.78 -31.77 -2.86
C ILE A 43 53.77 -32.16 -1.76
N GLU A 44 53.43 -31.87 -0.51
CA GLU A 44 54.07 -32.46 0.67
C GLU A 44 52.99 -33.18 1.48
N ASP A 45 53.33 -34.35 2.03
CA ASP A 45 52.38 -35.29 2.61
C ASP A 45 51.99 -34.95 4.06
N GLU A 46 50.69 -34.98 4.38
CA GLU A 46 50.22 -35.43 5.70
C GLU A 46 49.00 -36.36 5.57
N ASN A 47 49.14 -37.59 6.08
CA ASN A 47 48.06 -38.55 6.25
C ASN A 47 47.65 -38.58 7.73
N GLY A 48 46.38 -38.32 8.06
CA GLY A 48 46.00 -38.20 9.48
C GLY A 48 44.52 -38.05 9.82
N PHE A 49 43.60 -38.84 9.25
CA PHE A 49 42.23 -38.90 9.77
C PHE A 49 41.67 -40.33 9.83
N VAL A 50 41.30 -40.77 11.04
CA VAL A 50 40.68 -42.06 11.32
C VAL A 50 39.26 -41.82 11.83
N PRO A 51 38.21 -42.37 11.19
CA PRO A 51 36.83 -42.20 11.66
C PRO A 51 36.50 -43.17 12.80
N GLU A 52 35.94 -42.65 13.89
CA GLU A 52 35.38 -43.48 14.97
C GLU A 52 34.00 -44.09 14.61
N PRO A 53 33.67 -45.29 15.11
CA PRO A 53 32.38 -45.95 14.83
C PRO A 53 31.23 -45.42 15.71
N PRO A 54 29.97 -45.48 15.24
CA PRO A 54 28.83 -44.90 15.95
C PRO A 54 28.40 -45.68 17.21
N VAL A 55 27.95 -44.94 18.22
CA VAL A 55 27.50 -45.47 19.51
C VAL A 55 26.15 -46.19 19.39
N ARG A 56 26.03 -47.37 20.01
CA ARG A 56 24.75 -48.06 20.22
C ARG A 56 23.99 -47.47 21.40
N SER A 57 22.72 -47.11 21.19
CA SER A 57 21.75 -46.90 22.26
C SER A 57 20.79 -48.11 22.37
N ALA A 58 20.42 -48.48 23.60
CA ALA A 58 19.52 -49.59 23.91
C ALA A 58 18.29 -49.09 24.70
N PRO A 59 17.13 -49.76 24.62
CA PRO A 59 15.87 -49.19 25.09
C PRO A 59 15.59 -49.39 26.59
N GLN A 60 14.82 -48.47 27.17
CA GLN A 60 14.05 -48.64 28.41
C GLN A 60 12.61 -48.21 28.09
N VAL A 61 11.61 -49.10 28.12
CA VAL A 61 10.92 -49.71 29.28
C VAL A 61 9.93 -48.73 29.93
N ALA A 62 8.67 -49.16 30.00
CA ALA A 62 7.50 -48.32 30.28
C ALA A 62 7.11 -48.22 31.78
N LYS A 63 6.20 -47.29 32.09
CA LYS A 63 5.35 -47.33 33.30
C LYS A 63 4.02 -46.57 33.12
N GLU A 64 2.98 -47.11 33.73
CA GLU A 64 1.55 -46.73 33.78
C GLU A 64 1.03 -47.15 35.19
N PRO A 65 -0.21 -46.86 35.63
CA PRO A 65 -1.06 -45.64 35.46
C PRO A 65 -1.87 -45.27 36.75
N VAL A 66 -2.86 -44.34 36.67
CA VAL A 66 -4.05 -44.18 37.60
C VAL A 66 -3.75 -43.62 39.03
N PRO A 67 -4.67 -42.99 39.84
CA PRO A 67 -6.11 -42.64 39.68
C PRO A 67 -6.58 -41.16 39.92
N GLU A 68 -7.74 -40.84 39.34
CA GLU A 68 -8.99 -40.18 39.86
C GLU A 68 -9.04 -38.98 40.88
N THR A 69 -9.74 -37.89 40.46
CA THR A 69 -11.05 -37.34 40.98
C THR A 69 -11.23 -37.09 42.51
N PRO A 70 -11.81 -35.95 43.04
CA PRO A 70 -13.00 -35.24 42.52
C PRO A 70 -13.09 -33.68 42.70
N ALA A 71 -14.21 -33.11 42.22
CA ALA A 71 -14.76 -31.78 42.59
C ALA A 71 -15.63 -31.89 43.91
N PRO A 72 -16.38 -30.90 44.48
CA PRO A 72 -17.11 -29.77 43.82
C PRO A 72 -17.24 -28.42 44.60
N LYS A 73 -17.85 -27.38 43.97
CA LYS A 73 -19.06 -26.63 44.43
C LYS A 73 -19.23 -25.22 43.82
N GLU A 74 -20.49 -24.83 43.62
CA GLU A 74 -20.99 -23.48 43.25
C GLU A 74 -21.33 -22.64 44.52
N PRO A 75 -21.66 -21.34 44.41
CA PRO A 75 -23.00 -20.85 43.97
C PRO A 75 -22.90 -19.74 42.88
N VAL A 76 -23.90 -19.37 42.05
CA VAL A 76 -25.39 -19.27 42.12
C VAL A 76 -25.91 -18.05 42.89
N ILE A 77 -26.42 -17.03 42.15
CA ILE A 77 -27.36 -15.92 42.48
C ILE A 77 -27.43 -15.07 41.18
N THR A 78 -28.42 -15.17 40.29
CA THR A 78 -29.84 -14.74 40.29
C THR A 78 -30.10 -13.25 39.99
N GLU A 79 -30.51 -12.97 38.75
CA GLU A 79 -31.53 -11.99 38.31
C GLU A 79 -32.91 -12.20 39.02
N PRO A 80 -33.99 -11.38 38.83
CA PRO A 80 -34.26 -10.35 37.80
C PRO A 80 -34.85 -9.02 38.37
N GLU A 81 -35.64 -8.30 37.55
CA GLU A 81 -36.61 -7.22 37.85
C GLU A 81 -36.04 -5.79 38.12
N ASP A 82 -36.66 -4.68 37.69
CA ASP A 82 -37.95 -4.49 36.98
C ASP A 82 -37.94 -3.27 35.99
N LEU A 83 -39.01 -3.18 35.19
CA LEU A 83 -39.41 -2.15 34.22
C LEU A 83 -40.05 -0.90 34.93
N PRO A 84 -40.29 0.28 34.28
CA PRO A 84 -41.16 0.41 33.09
C PRO A 84 -40.82 1.47 32.01
N GLU A 85 -41.57 1.38 30.92
CA GLU A 85 -41.72 2.36 29.83
C GLU A 85 -42.66 3.52 30.24
N GLU A 86 -42.62 4.65 29.53
CA GLU A 86 -43.81 5.44 29.14
C GLU A 86 -43.48 6.39 27.95
N PRO A 87 -44.48 6.93 27.21
CA PRO A 87 -44.40 6.89 25.74
C PRO A 87 -44.48 8.26 25.02
N ALA A 88 -44.55 8.21 23.69
CA ALA A 88 -44.90 9.33 22.83
C ALA A 88 -46.40 9.33 22.45
N VAL A 89 -46.98 10.51 22.14
CA VAL A 89 -47.91 10.80 21.03
C VAL A 89 -48.23 12.31 20.98
N GLU A 90 -48.75 12.76 19.83
CA GLU A 90 -48.99 14.14 19.38
C GLU A 90 -50.08 14.93 20.16
N GLU A 91 -50.08 16.28 20.04
CA GLU A 91 -51.22 16.93 19.38
C GLU A 91 -50.89 18.26 18.66
N LYS A 92 -51.84 18.76 17.86
CA LYS A 92 -51.64 19.71 16.75
C LYS A 92 -51.60 21.19 17.15
N MET A 93 -50.99 21.99 16.27
CA MET A 93 -51.54 23.31 15.90
C MET A 93 -51.56 23.47 14.38
N THR A 94 -52.42 24.35 13.87
CA THR A 94 -52.81 24.46 12.45
C THR A 94 -53.00 25.93 12.06
N VAL A 95 -53.06 26.20 10.74
CA VAL A 95 -53.55 27.43 10.05
C VAL A 95 -52.47 28.41 9.56
N GLN A 96 -52.06 28.16 8.30
CA GLN A 96 -52.02 29.08 7.15
C GLN A 96 -51.30 30.45 7.25
N ASP A 97 -50.24 30.56 6.44
CA ASP A 97 -50.12 31.46 5.28
C ASP A 97 -51.02 32.72 5.23
N VAL A 98 -50.43 33.90 5.02
CA VAL A 98 -50.35 34.52 3.68
C VAL A 98 -49.31 35.66 3.65
N GLU A 99 -48.62 35.67 2.50
CA GLU A 99 -47.63 36.56 1.91
C GLU A 99 -47.81 38.11 2.01
N SER A 100 -46.68 38.82 1.81
CA SER A 100 -46.54 39.99 0.91
C SER A 100 -46.29 41.42 1.46
N THR A 101 -45.09 41.94 1.14
CA THR A 101 -44.67 43.33 0.77
C THR A 101 -45.17 44.59 1.51
N GLY A 102 -44.24 45.52 1.77
CA GLY A 102 -44.46 46.99 1.69
C GLY A 102 -43.75 47.59 0.45
N PRO A 103 -43.44 48.91 0.35
CA PRO A 103 -43.72 50.02 1.29
C PRO A 103 -44.58 51.22 0.76
N PRO A 104 -44.07 52.44 0.41
CA PRO A 104 -44.56 53.77 0.88
C PRO A 104 -45.34 54.58 -0.23
N PRO A 105 -45.67 55.92 -0.16
CA PRO A 105 -45.20 57.00 0.76
C PRO A 105 -46.16 58.19 1.16
N VAL A 106 -45.64 59.07 2.04
CA VAL A 106 -45.72 60.57 2.10
C VAL A 106 -47.02 61.35 1.73
N GLY A 107 -47.44 62.30 2.60
CA GLY A 107 -48.29 63.46 2.21
C GLY A 107 -48.84 64.38 3.35
N PRO A 108 -48.61 65.72 3.33
CA PRO A 108 -49.28 66.76 4.16
C PRO A 108 -50.40 67.52 3.36
N PRO A 109 -51.04 68.65 3.78
CA PRO A 109 -50.94 69.51 4.99
C PRO A 109 -52.31 69.96 5.64
N SER A 110 -52.31 71.03 6.46
CA SER A 110 -53.43 71.71 7.19
C SER A 110 -54.25 72.73 6.33
N PRO A 111 -55.20 73.58 6.85
CA PRO A 111 -55.96 73.72 8.13
C PRO A 111 -57.51 73.75 7.85
N PRO A 112 -58.43 74.73 8.20
CA PRO A 112 -58.66 75.70 9.32
C PRO A 112 -60.16 75.82 9.85
N LYS A 113 -60.46 76.88 10.65
CA LYS A 113 -61.75 77.63 10.88
C LYS A 113 -62.78 77.30 12.01
N GLU A 114 -62.69 78.09 13.09
CA GLU A 114 -63.65 79.10 13.63
C GLU A 114 -65.18 78.88 13.95
N SER A 115 -65.58 79.48 15.09
CA SER A 115 -66.86 80.18 15.42
C SER A 115 -68.09 79.41 15.99
N ASN A 116 -69.04 79.97 16.79
CA ASN A 116 -69.08 81.06 17.82
C ASN A 116 -70.47 81.09 18.54
N LYS A 117 -70.58 81.70 19.75
CA LYS A 117 -71.79 82.16 20.52
C LYS A 117 -72.73 81.09 21.18
N SER A 118 -73.69 81.41 22.08
CA SER A 118 -73.78 82.31 23.28
C SER A 118 -75.27 82.45 23.77
N ARG A 119 -75.58 82.39 25.10
CA ARG A 119 -76.79 83.04 25.71
C ARG A 119 -76.74 83.26 27.26
N ARG A 120 -77.66 84.10 27.81
CA ARG A 120 -77.79 84.68 29.19
C ARG A 120 -79.23 85.25 29.38
N VAL A 121 -79.82 85.66 30.53
CA VAL A 121 -79.47 85.78 31.98
C VAL A 121 -80.49 84.94 32.83
N PRO A 122 -81.30 85.31 33.89
CA PRO A 122 -81.51 86.49 34.79
C PRO A 122 -81.39 86.20 36.34
N PRO A 123 -81.73 87.14 37.28
CA PRO A 123 -81.55 87.00 38.76
C PRO A 123 -82.87 87.17 39.60
N PRO A 124 -82.84 87.28 40.97
CA PRO A 124 -82.73 88.63 41.62
C PRO A 124 -82.13 88.76 43.07
N ALA A 125 -81.40 89.88 43.28
CA ALA A 125 -81.39 90.87 44.40
C ALA A 125 -81.41 90.58 45.95
N ARG A 126 -80.49 91.30 46.66
CA ARG A 126 -80.64 92.23 47.84
C ARG A 126 -80.20 91.87 49.30
N HIS A 127 -79.35 92.76 49.88
CA HIS A 127 -79.22 93.23 51.29
C HIS A 127 -78.77 92.23 52.42
N THR A 128 -78.12 92.59 53.57
CA THR A 128 -77.41 93.81 54.09
C THR A 128 -76.51 93.47 55.32
N TYR A 129 -75.51 94.32 55.60
CA TYR A 129 -74.78 94.60 56.89
C TYR A 129 -74.48 93.52 57.94
N ALA A 130 -73.19 93.44 58.33
CA ALA A 130 -72.71 93.47 59.73
C ALA A 130 -71.20 93.82 59.75
N ASP A 131 -70.72 94.46 60.83
CA ASP A 131 -69.29 94.74 61.06
C ASP A 131 -68.59 93.62 61.86
N GLU A 132 -67.34 93.30 61.51
CA GLU A 132 -66.42 92.59 62.41
C GLU A 132 -65.01 93.21 62.31
N GLU A 133 -64.41 93.52 63.46
CA GLU A 133 -63.11 94.21 63.56
C GLU A 133 -61.93 93.26 63.33
N THR A 134 -61.35 93.25 62.13
CA THR A 134 -60.15 92.45 61.87
C THR A 134 -58.87 93.15 62.35
N VAL A 135 -58.46 92.86 63.58
CA VAL A 135 -57.21 93.34 64.19
C VAL A 135 -55.99 92.95 63.35
N ILE A 136 -55.16 93.92 62.99
CA ILE A 136 -53.93 93.72 62.22
C ILE A 136 -52.82 93.20 63.16
N ASP A 137 -52.74 91.88 63.33
CA ASP A 137 -51.70 91.19 64.12
C ASP A 137 -50.28 91.45 63.54
N PRO A 138 -49.38 92.16 64.24
CA PRO A 138 -48.00 92.38 63.77
C PRO A 138 -47.18 91.08 63.65
N SER A 139 -47.57 90.00 64.32
CA SER A 139 -46.94 88.68 64.22
C SER A 139 -47.08 88.03 62.83
N TYR A 140 -48.01 88.51 61.99
CA TYR A 140 -48.27 87.92 60.67
C TYR A 140 -47.06 87.94 59.73
N LYS A 141 -46.25 89.01 59.75
CA LYS A 141 -45.11 89.17 58.82
C LYS A 141 -43.97 88.17 59.09
N ASP A 142 -43.68 87.84 60.34
CA ASP A 142 -42.65 86.84 60.67
C ASP A 142 -43.15 85.41 60.48
N LYS A 143 -44.45 85.14 60.72
CA LYS A 143 -45.09 83.88 60.32
C LYS A 143 -45.03 83.70 58.80
N GLN A 144 -45.27 84.75 58.00
CA GLN A 144 -45.07 84.74 56.55
C GLN A 144 -43.60 84.50 56.16
N ARG A 145 -42.64 85.22 56.73
CA ARG A 145 -41.20 85.02 56.44
C ARG A 145 -40.77 83.58 56.73
N ARG A 146 -41.16 83.01 57.88
CA ARG A 146 -40.91 81.59 58.21
C ARG A 146 -41.59 80.66 57.21
N LYS A 147 -42.82 80.93 56.77
CA LYS A 147 -43.52 80.16 55.73
C LYS A 147 -42.78 80.16 54.39
N TYR A 148 -42.24 81.31 53.96
CA TYR A 148 -41.44 81.40 52.73
C TYR A 148 -40.06 80.74 52.87
N ILE A 149 -39.40 80.84 54.04
CA ILE A 149 -38.13 80.14 54.32
C ILE A 149 -38.33 78.61 54.32
N ILE A 150 -39.42 78.11 54.93
CA ILE A 150 -39.77 76.68 54.91
C ILE A 150 -40.11 76.24 53.48
N LEU A 151 -40.86 77.03 52.72
CA LEU A 151 -41.18 76.73 51.31
C LEU A 151 -39.92 76.71 50.43
N ALA A 152 -38.96 77.62 50.67
CA ALA A 152 -37.67 77.63 49.99
C ALA A 152 -36.80 76.43 50.39
N ALA A 153 -36.76 76.06 51.68
CA ALA A 153 -36.04 74.88 52.16
C ALA A 153 -36.62 73.58 51.59
N VAL A 154 -37.95 73.46 51.51
CA VAL A 154 -38.64 72.34 50.85
C VAL A 154 -38.38 72.35 49.34
N GLY A 155 -38.35 73.53 48.70
CA GLY A 155 -37.97 73.67 47.29
C GLY A 155 -36.52 73.22 47.00
N VAL A 156 -35.58 73.59 47.87
CA VAL A 156 -34.18 73.13 47.80
C VAL A 156 -34.09 71.62 48.07
N LEU A 157 -34.83 71.09 49.04
CA LEU A 157 -34.91 69.66 49.30
C LEU A 157 -35.45 68.88 48.08
N LEU A 158 -36.52 69.38 47.46
CA LEU A 158 -37.09 68.81 46.24
C LEU A 158 -36.12 68.90 45.05
N LEU A 159 -35.37 70.00 44.91
CA LEU A 159 -34.32 70.12 43.89
C LEU A 159 -33.15 69.16 44.14
N LEU A 160 -32.74 68.95 45.40
CA LEU A 160 -31.72 67.96 45.76
C LEU A 160 -32.20 66.53 45.52
N LEU A 161 -33.46 66.21 45.86
CA LEU A 161 -34.07 64.91 45.56
C LEU A 161 -34.24 64.68 44.06
N LEU A 162 -34.61 65.72 43.30
CA LEU A 162 -34.70 65.67 41.83
C LEU A 162 -33.30 65.48 41.20
N ALA A 163 -32.30 66.23 41.65
CA ALA A 163 -30.91 66.09 41.20
C ALA A 163 -30.33 64.70 41.55
N PHE A 164 -30.62 64.18 42.74
CA PHE A 164 -30.25 62.83 43.15
C PHE A 164 -30.98 61.76 42.33
N GLY A 165 -32.26 61.95 42.02
CA GLY A 165 -33.05 61.11 41.13
C GLY A 165 -32.47 61.07 39.71
N ILE A 166 -32.16 62.24 39.14
CA ILE A 166 -31.48 62.37 37.84
C ILE A 166 -30.10 61.71 37.88
N TYR A 167 -29.32 61.92 38.93
CA TYR A 167 -28.01 61.28 39.12
C TYR A 167 -28.12 59.75 39.15
N ARG A 168 -29.07 59.19 39.92
CA ARG A 168 -29.35 57.75 40.02
C ARG A 168 -29.98 57.17 38.75
N PHE A 169 -30.66 57.97 37.94
CA PHE A 169 -31.18 57.57 36.63
C PHE A 169 -30.07 57.53 35.56
N MET A 170 -29.16 58.51 35.59
CA MET A 170 -28.07 58.68 34.64
C MET A 170 -26.82 57.82 34.93
N HIS A 171 -26.66 57.28 36.13
CA HIS A 171 -25.54 56.41 36.50
C HIS A 171 -26.00 54.98 36.83
N VAL A 172 -25.12 54.02 36.63
CA VAL A 172 -25.28 52.62 36.99
C VAL A 172 -24.03 52.14 37.72
N LYS A 173 -24.19 51.25 38.72
CA LYS A 173 -23.05 50.56 39.33
C LYS A 173 -22.61 49.44 38.38
N VAL A 174 -21.39 49.49 37.86
CA VAL A 174 -20.86 48.43 36.99
C VAL A 174 -20.43 47.24 37.86
N PRO A 175 -20.86 45.99 37.56
CA PRO A 175 -20.29 44.80 38.17
C PRO A 175 -18.78 44.67 37.94
N ASP A 176 -18.18 43.73 38.65
CA ASP A 176 -16.90 43.16 38.25
C ASP A 176 -17.20 42.01 37.26
N PHE A 177 -16.57 42.06 36.08
CA PHE A 177 -16.68 41.01 35.06
C PHE A 177 -15.42 40.12 34.98
N THR A 178 -14.41 40.35 35.82
CA THR A 178 -13.18 39.56 35.86
C THR A 178 -13.49 38.07 36.07
N GLY A 179 -12.88 37.20 35.25
CA GLY A 179 -13.14 35.76 35.24
C GLY A 179 -14.48 35.32 34.62
N LYS A 180 -15.34 36.25 34.18
CA LYS A 180 -16.63 35.95 33.52
C LYS A 180 -16.49 35.89 32.01
N ASN A 181 -17.48 35.27 31.34
CA ASN A 181 -17.52 35.28 29.89
C ASN A 181 -17.90 36.68 29.35
N VAL A 182 -17.21 37.13 28.30
CA VAL A 182 -17.43 38.42 27.63
C VAL A 182 -18.89 38.62 27.19
N SER A 183 -19.62 37.53 26.90
CA SER A 183 -21.04 37.57 26.55
C SER A 183 -21.92 38.06 27.70
N GLU A 184 -21.62 37.72 28.95
CA GLU A 184 -22.33 38.25 30.12
C GLU A 184 -22.17 39.77 30.23
N ALA A 185 -20.93 40.26 30.05
CA ALA A 185 -20.63 41.68 30.07
C ALA A 185 -21.37 42.43 28.95
N ARG A 186 -21.34 41.92 27.70
CA ARG A 186 -22.09 42.49 26.57
C ARG A 186 -23.59 42.57 26.84
N VAL A 187 -24.21 41.50 27.37
CA VAL A 187 -25.64 41.48 27.69
C VAL A 187 -25.98 42.49 28.80
N TRP A 188 -25.19 42.55 29.86
CA TRP A 188 -25.38 43.53 30.93
C TRP A 188 -25.19 44.97 30.43
N GLY A 189 -24.20 45.21 29.57
CA GLY A 189 -23.91 46.51 28.97
C GLY A 189 -25.08 47.02 28.13
N ALA A 190 -25.61 46.18 27.24
CA ALA A 190 -26.78 46.50 26.42
C ALA A 190 -28.01 46.87 27.26
N GLN A 191 -28.29 46.12 28.34
CA GLN A 191 -29.40 46.42 29.26
C GLN A 191 -29.21 47.75 30.00
N ASN A 192 -27.98 48.09 30.38
CA ASN A 192 -27.66 49.24 31.23
C ASN A 192 -27.22 50.50 30.45
N ARG A 193 -27.09 50.40 29.12
CA ARG A 193 -26.50 51.41 28.22
C ARG A 193 -25.06 51.75 28.58
N ILE A 194 -24.21 50.73 28.63
CA ILE A 194 -22.76 50.82 28.79
C ILE A 194 -22.13 50.01 27.64
N ASP A 195 -21.25 50.64 26.87
CA ASP A 195 -20.61 50.03 25.72
C ASP A 195 -19.26 49.42 26.13
N PHE A 196 -19.07 48.12 25.91
CA PHE A 196 -17.80 47.47 26.26
C PHE A 196 -16.83 47.45 25.08
N VAL A 197 -15.73 48.16 25.21
CA VAL A 197 -14.58 48.11 24.28
C VAL A 197 -13.72 46.94 24.71
N LEU A 198 -13.42 46.03 23.78
CA LEU A 198 -12.61 44.86 24.08
C LEU A 198 -11.17 45.09 23.62
N ASP A 199 -10.26 45.01 24.57
CA ASP A 199 -8.85 44.76 24.31
C ASP A 199 -8.63 43.24 24.34
N GLN A 200 -7.75 42.72 23.48
CA GLN A 200 -7.63 41.28 23.22
C GLN A 200 -6.17 40.83 23.28
N VAL A 201 -5.89 39.93 24.22
CA VAL A 201 -4.54 39.41 24.50
C VAL A 201 -4.57 37.90 24.65
N HIS A 202 -3.45 37.23 24.37
CA HIS A 202 -3.31 35.80 24.64
C HIS A 202 -2.96 35.54 26.11
N SER A 203 -3.49 34.45 26.67
CA SER A 203 -3.22 33.99 28.04
C SER A 203 -3.43 32.48 28.12
N LYS A 204 -2.55 31.78 28.85
CA LYS A 204 -2.68 30.34 29.14
C LYS A 204 -3.66 30.07 30.28
N ASP A 205 -3.73 31.00 31.23
CA ASP A 205 -4.47 30.88 32.49
C ASP A 205 -5.98 31.10 32.30
N TYR A 206 -6.35 31.94 31.32
CA TYR A 206 -7.74 32.29 31.02
C TYR A 206 -8.16 31.74 29.66
N GLY A 207 -9.20 30.89 29.64
CA GLY A 207 -9.79 30.39 28.40
C GLY A 207 -10.33 31.49 27.48
N ALA A 208 -10.47 31.19 26.19
CA ALA A 208 -10.89 32.17 25.19
C ALA A 208 -12.29 32.77 25.50
N ASN A 209 -12.43 34.08 25.28
CA ASN A 209 -13.61 34.89 25.60
C ASN A 209 -13.92 35.05 27.11
N ILE A 210 -12.93 34.84 27.98
CA ILE A 210 -13.00 35.24 29.40
C ILE A 210 -12.36 36.62 29.59
N VAL A 211 -12.93 37.45 30.48
CA VAL A 211 -12.36 38.74 30.88
C VAL A 211 -11.19 38.51 31.84
N ILE A 212 -9.98 38.91 31.43
CA ILE A 212 -8.76 38.85 32.25
C ILE A 212 -8.73 40.00 33.26
N SER A 213 -9.12 41.20 32.83
CA SER A 213 -9.25 42.37 33.70
C SER A 213 -10.23 43.39 33.12
N GLN A 214 -10.75 44.23 34.01
CA GLN A 214 -11.61 45.35 33.67
C GLN A 214 -10.87 46.66 33.98
N SER A 215 -11.14 47.71 33.21
CA SER A 215 -10.69 49.07 33.56
C SER A 215 -11.16 49.47 34.98
N ASP A 216 -10.57 50.52 35.57
CA ASP A 216 -10.78 50.93 36.97
C ASP A 216 -12.18 51.57 37.25
N THR A 217 -13.22 50.83 36.88
CA THR A 217 -14.66 51.11 36.90
C THR A 217 -15.45 50.04 37.63
N ALA A 218 -14.87 48.85 37.86
CA ALA A 218 -15.49 47.75 38.58
C ALA A 218 -16.01 48.21 39.95
N ASN A 219 -17.27 47.86 40.24
CA ASN A 219 -18.04 48.31 41.41
C ASN A 219 -18.29 49.83 41.56
N LYS A 220 -17.84 50.69 40.63
CA LYS A 220 -18.05 52.15 40.68
C LYS A 220 -19.33 52.58 39.96
N MET A 221 -19.82 53.78 40.28
CA MET A 221 -20.94 54.42 39.57
C MET A 221 -20.43 55.06 38.27
N VAL A 222 -20.86 54.53 37.13
CA VAL A 222 -20.48 54.98 35.79
C VAL A 222 -21.70 55.56 35.08
N ARG A 223 -21.51 56.61 34.27
CA ARG A 223 -22.59 57.29 33.54
C ARG A 223 -23.05 56.43 32.36
N LYS A 224 -24.36 56.34 32.13
CA LYS A 224 -24.93 55.67 30.96
C LYS A 224 -24.53 56.39 29.67
N GLY A 225 -24.14 55.63 28.65
CA GLY A 225 -23.58 56.12 27.38
C GLY A 225 -22.07 56.38 27.43
N THR A 226 -21.33 55.73 28.33
CA THR A 226 -19.85 55.71 28.32
C THR A 226 -19.33 54.34 27.91
N SER A 227 -18.18 54.35 27.25
CA SER A 227 -17.40 53.14 26.97
C SER A 227 -16.60 52.67 28.18
N VAL A 228 -16.52 51.35 28.39
CA VAL A 228 -15.72 50.70 29.44
C VAL A 228 -14.81 49.66 28.79
N THR A 229 -13.50 49.76 29.00
CA THR A 229 -12.54 48.78 28.46
C THR A 229 -12.52 47.50 29.31
N LEU A 230 -12.56 46.35 28.64
CA LEU A 230 -12.28 45.01 29.19
C LEU A 230 -11.08 44.42 28.45
N VAL A 231 -10.10 43.90 29.18
CA VAL A 231 -9.03 43.07 28.62
C VAL A 231 -9.52 41.62 28.62
N THR A 232 -9.47 40.98 27.46
CA THR A 232 -10.13 39.69 27.22
C THR A 232 -9.16 38.68 26.62
N SER A 233 -9.28 37.43 27.07
CA SER A 233 -8.41 36.36 26.60
C SER A 233 -8.85 35.87 25.23
N LEU A 234 -7.89 35.78 24.30
CA LEU A 234 -7.99 34.98 23.08
C LEU A 234 -7.70 33.48 23.33
N GLY A 235 -7.36 33.11 24.57
CA GLY A 235 -6.80 31.83 24.93
C GLY A 235 -5.29 31.76 24.69
N PRO A 236 -4.69 30.56 24.78
CA PRO A 236 -3.28 30.35 24.56
C PRO A 236 -2.85 30.78 23.15
N ASP A 237 -1.64 31.32 23.00
CA ASP A 237 -1.12 31.81 21.73
C ASP A 237 -0.95 30.64 20.71
N PRO A 238 -1.57 30.69 19.52
CA PRO A 238 -1.42 29.63 18.51
C PRO A 238 -0.05 29.62 17.82
N GLU A 239 0.67 30.74 17.79
CA GLU A 239 1.98 30.88 17.15
C GLU A 239 3.16 30.69 18.11
N GLU A 240 2.90 30.53 19.42
CA GLU A 240 3.93 30.20 20.41
C GLU A 240 4.57 28.84 20.09
N VAL A 241 5.91 28.84 20.00
CA VAL A 241 6.73 27.64 19.83
C VAL A 241 6.75 26.86 21.15
N ILE A 242 6.36 25.59 21.10
CA ILE A 242 6.37 24.67 22.25
C ILE A 242 7.51 23.66 22.03
N PRO A 243 8.50 23.57 22.93
CA PRO A 243 9.55 22.57 22.80
C PRO A 243 8.96 21.17 22.95
N LEU A 244 9.13 20.33 21.94
CA LEU A 244 8.79 18.91 22.03
C LEU A 244 9.78 18.18 22.95
N PRO A 245 9.30 17.34 23.88
CA PRO A 245 10.17 16.52 24.73
C PRO A 245 10.76 15.36 23.92
N ASP A 246 11.81 14.74 24.46
CA ASP A 246 12.33 13.49 23.93
C ASP A 246 11.36 12.33 24.24
N PHE A 247 10.45 12.08 23.30
CA PHE A 247 9.47 11.01 23.41
C PHE A 247 10.09 9.60 23.48
N GLU A 248 11.37 9.40 23.11
CA GLU A 248 12.04 8.12 23.34
C GLU A 248 12.19 7.81 24.84
N THR A 249 12.21 8.82 25.71
CA THR A 249 12.27 8.65 27.17
C THR A 249 10.90 8.62 27.87
N TYR A 250 9.81 8.96 27.16
CA TYR A 250 8.47 9.09 27.74
C TYR A 250 7.62 7.82 27.60
N SER A 251 6.64 7.66 28.48
CA SER A 251 5.50 6.76 28.28
C SER A 251 4.39 7.44 27.47
N ALA A 252 3.47 6.63 26.93
CA ALA A 252 2.27 7.12 26.27
C ALA A 252 1.33 7.91 27.22
N GLU A 253 1.49 7.80 28.54
CA GLU A 253 0.72 8.55 29.53
C GLU A 253 1.38 9.92 29.76
N GLN A 254 2.69 9.95 30.00
CA GLN A 254 3.47 11.19 30.15
C GLN A 254 3.38 12.08 28.90
N ALA A 255 3.32 11.48 27.70
CA ALA A 255 3.10 12.23 26.45
C ALA A 255 1.71 12.88 26.36
N ARG A 256 0.69 12.33 27.03
CA ARG A 256 -0.66 12.92 27.14
C ARG A 256 -0.71 14.01 28.22
N GLU A 257 -0.03 13.79 29.34
CA GLU A 257 0.12 14.78 30.42
C GLU A 257 0.81 16.05 29.89
N TRP A 258 1.97 15.90 29.25
CA TRP A 258 2.68 17.01 28.59
C TRP A 258 1.81 17.78 27.59
N ALA A 259 1.02 17.07 26.77
CA ALA A 259 0.13 17.71 25.79
C ALA A 259 -0.98 18.54 26.47
N GLY A 260 -1.47 18.07 27.62
CA GLY A 260 -2.39 18.81 28.49
C GLY A 260 -1.75 20.05 29.12
N GLU A 261 -0.56 19.90 29.71
CA GLU A 261 0.19 21.01 30.32
C GLU A 261 0.50 22.14 29.33
N GLN A 262 0.92 21.79 28.11
CA GLN A 262 1.24 22.77 27.07
C GLN A 262 0.01 23.30 26.30
N GLN A 263 -1.18 22.79 26.62
CA GLN A 263 -2.46 23.09 25.97
C GLN A 263 -2.41 22.82 24.45
N ALA A 264 -1.68 21.77 24.07
CA ALA A 264 -1.40 21.37 22.69
C ALA A 264 -2.55 20.53 22.10
N ASN A 265 -3.73 21.14 21.96
CA ASN A 265 -4.97 20.44 21.58
C ASN A 265 -4.92 19.72 20.21
N ASN A 266 -3.95 20.05 19.36
CA ASN A 266 -3.73 19.42 18.05
C ASN A 266 -2.68 18.28 18.09
N PHE A 267 -2.18 17.93 19.28
CA PHE A 267 -1.28 16.79 19.51
C PHE A 267 -2.08 15.54 19.89
N SER A 268 -1.78 14.40 19.26
CA SER A 268 -2.48 13.12 19.50
C SER A 268 -1.53 11.98 19.83
N VAL A 269 -1.88 11.16 20.83
CA VAL A 269 -1.09 10.00 21.26
C VAL A 269 -1.81 8.70 20.90
N VAL A 270 -1.34 8.04 19.85
CA VAL A 270 -1.95 6.84 19.24
C VAL A 270 -1.13 5.60 19.59
N ASN A 271 -1.82 4.52 20.00
CA ASN A 271 -1.18 3.25 20.33
C ASN A 271 -1.26 2.29 19.12
N GLN A 272 -0.12 1.86 18.56
CA GLN A 272 0.01 1.01 17.37
C GLN A 272 0.72 -0.31 17.71
N TYR A 273 0.42 -1.42 17.02
CA TYR A 273 1.19 -2.67 17.19
C TYR A 273 2.57 -2.58 16.52
N SER A 274 3.57 -3.23 17.12
CA SER A 274 4.93 -3.33 16.57
C SER A 274 5.63 -4.57 17.11
N ASP A 275 6.11 -5.44 16.23
CA ASP A 275 6.85 -6.65 16.61
C ASP A 275 8.30 -6.35 17.03
N THR A 276 8.82 -5.16 16.70
CA THR A 276 10.20 -4.73 16.94
C THR A 276 10.35 -3.86 18.19
N VAL A 277 9.29 -3.14 18.59
CA VAL A 277 9.34 -2.13 19.65
C VAL A 277 8.54 -2.60 20.86
N GLU A 278 9.18 -2.67 22.03
CA GLU A 278 8.56 -3.12 23.28
C GLU A 278 7.30 -2.32 23.65
N GLN A 279 6.33 -2.98 24.29
CA GLN A 279 5.07 -2.38 24.69
C GLN A 279 5.27 -1.12 25.56
N GLY A 280 4.55 -0.04 25.23
CA GLY A 280 4.60 1.24 25.92
C GLY A 280 5.72 2.19 25.47
N ARG A 281 6.68 1.72 24.66
CA ARG A 281 7.76 2.55 24.11
C ARG A 281 7.30 3.34 22.87
N PHE A 282 7.95 4.46 22.60
CA PHE A 282 7.72 5.29 21.42
C PHE A 282 8.18 4.58 20.13
N ILE A 283 7.44 4.75 19.04
CA ILE A 283 7.74 4.24 17.69
C ILE A 283 8.16 5.39 16.77
N SER A 284 7.36 6.46 16.70
CA SER A 284 7.61 7.59 15.80
C SER A 284 6.74 8.80 16.12
N LEU A 285 7.20 9.99 15.71
CA LEU A 285 6.42 11.23 15.69
C LEU A 285 6.14 11.60 14.24
N ASN A 286 4.88 11.89 13.93
CA ASN A 286 4.47 12.43 12.63
C ASN A 286 3.89 13.83 12.80
N ILE A 287 4.62 14.84 12.32
CA ILE A 287 4.10 16.22 12.21
C ILE A 287 3.42 16.36 10.83
N THR A 288 2.24 16.97 10.80
CA THR A 288 1.38 17.02 9.60
C THR A 288 1.94 17.98 8.54
N ASP A 289 2.50 19.12 8.96
CA ASP A 289 3.26 20.00 8.08
C ASP A 289 4.72 19.56 8.03
N LYS A 290 5.22 19.28 6.83
CA LYS A 290 6.60 18.84 6.57
C LYS A 290 7.63 19.96 6.69
N ASN A 291 7.20 21.21 6.76
CA ASN A 291 8.06 22.38 6.94
C ASN A 291 8.33 22.69 8.43
N VAL A 292 7.58 22.05 9.34
CA VAL A 292 7.74 22.19 10.80
C VAL A 292 8.68 21.11 11.31
N THR A 293 9.72 21.53 12.02
CA THR A 293 10.67 20.65 12.71
C THR A 293 10.33 20.56 14.21
N PRO A 294 10.84 19.57 14.96
CA PRO A 294 10.57 19.45 16.41
C PRO A 294 10.95 20.70 17.23
N GLU A 295 11.95 21.46 16.78
CA GLU A 295 12.43 22.69 17.42
C GLU A 295 11.63 23.95 17.02
N SER A 296 10.80 23.84 15.97
CA SER A 296 9.97 24.95 15.45
C SER A 296 8.47 24.71 15.59
N TYR A 297 8.06 23.60 16.22
CA TYR A 297 6.68 23.21 16.49
C TYR A 297 5.92 24.27 17.31
N LYS A 298 4.74 24.68 16.83
CA LYS A 298 3.87 25.67 17.47
C LYS A 298 2.58 25.03 17.99
N ARG A 299 1.91 25.70 18.94
CA ARG A 299 0.63 25.22 19.52
C ARG A 299 -0.44 24.87 18.48
N LYS A 300 -0.48 25.59 17.35
CA LYS A 300 -1.42 25.33 16.25
C LYS A 300 -1.11 24.07 15.43
N ASP A 301 0.13 23.57 15.46
CA ASP A 301 0.58 22.55 14.52
C ASP A 301 0.09 21.15 14.94
N THR A 302 -0.32 20.35 13.96
CA THR A 302 -0.91 19.03 14.21
C THR A 302 0.15 17.94 14.18
N ALA A 303 0.30 17.19 15.26
CA ALA A 303 1.28 16.11 15.37
C ALA A 303 0.71 14.86 16.05
N ILE A 304 1.16 13.69 15.62
CA ILE A 304 0.74 12.38 16.14
C ILE A 304 1.97 11.62 16.62
N ALA A 305 2.01 11.29 17.91
CA ALA A 305 3.03 10.41 18.48
C ALA A 305 2.48 8.97 18.57
N TYR A 306 3.20 8.04 17.96
CA TYR A 306 2.88 6.62 17.92
C TYR A 306 3.66 5.87 18.99
N PHE A 307 2.96 5.12 19.85
CA PHE A 307 3.53 4.28 20.90
C PHE A 307 3.15 2.81 20.69
N SER A 308 4.06 1.90 21.02
CA SER A 308 3.90 0.48 20.79
C SER A 308 2.90 -0.16 21.75
N ARG A 309 2.08 -1.07 21.22
CA ARG A 309 1.24 -2.03 21.96
C ARG A 309 1.97 -3.37 22.19
N GLY A 310 3.21 -3.50 21.73
CA GLY A 310 3.88 -4.78 21.51
C GLY A 310 3.44 -5.45 20.20
N PRO A 311 3.86 -6.70 19.96
CA PRO A 311 3.42 -7.49 18.81
C PRO A 311 1.91 -7.73 18.80
N GLU A 312 1.32 -7.96 17.63
CA GLU A 312 -0.12 -8.25 17.51
C GLU A 312 -0.41 -9.71 17.90
N VAL A 313 -0.75 -9.94 19.17
CA VAL A 313 -1.10 -11.28 19.68
C VAL A 313 -2.53 -11.64 19.31
N PHE A 314 -2.69 -12.45 18.26
CA PHE A 314 -3.97 -13.05 17.89
C PHE A 314 -4.33 -14.24 18.79
N GLU A 315 -5.63 -14.37 19.13
CA GLU A 315 -6.12 -15.53 19.89
C GLU A 315 -6.06 -16.83 19.06
N LYS A 316 -5.69 -17.94 19.73
CA LYS A 316 -5.72 -19.29 19.13
C LYS A 316 -7.15 -19.84 19.12
N ASN A 317 -7.95 -19.41 18.15
CA ASN A 317 -9.36 -19.78 18.00
C ASN A 317 -9.68 -20.56 16.71
N ILE A 318 -8.79 -20.56 15.71
CA ILE A 318 -8.96 -21.31 14.45
C ILE A 318 -8.63 -22.78 14.70
N VAL A 319 -9.59 -23.69 14.48
CA VAL A 319 -9.37 -25.15 14.60
C VAL A 319 -8.90 -25.71 13.26
N VAL A 320 -7.77 -26.43 13.25
CA VAL A 320 -7.19 -26.99 12.02
C VAL A 320 -7.88 -28.31 11.61
N PRO A 321 -8.44 -28.43 10.40
CA PRO A 321 -8.98 -29.69 9.87
C PRO A 321 -7.92 -30.79 9.66
N ASP A 322 -8.41 -31.99 9.31
CA ASP A 322 -7.57 -33.04 8.72
C ASP A 322 -7.55 -32.86 7.19
N PHE A 323 -6.41 -32.43 6.67
CA PHE A 323 -6.16 -32.30 5.23
C PHE A 323 -5.43 -33.51 4.64
N THR A 324 -5.08 -34.53 5.43
CA THR A 324 -4.41 -35.73 4.93
C THR A 324 -5.28 -36.41 3.87
N GLY A 325 -4.76 -36.59 2.66
CA GLY A 325 -5.54 -37.11 1.54
C GLY A 325 -6.60 -36.15 0.97
N LYS A 326 -6.57 -34.85 1.31
CA LYS A 326 -7.33 -33.79 0.62
C LYS A 326 -6.52 -33.18 -0.53
N GLN A 327 -7.22 -32.57 -1.47
CA GLN A 327 -6.61 -31.86 -2.60
C GLN A 327 -6.06 -30.51 -2.13
N ARG A 328 -4.89 -30.09 -2.61
CA ARG A 328 -4.23 -28.85 -2.14
C ARG A 328 -5.12 -27.60 -2.18
N ALA A 329 -6.01 -27.50 -3.18
CA ALA A 329 -6.93 -26.38 -3.35
C ALA A 329 -7.91 -26.22 -2.18
N GLU A 330 -8.31 -27.32 -1.52
CA GLU A 330 -9.15 -27.26 -0.31
C GLU A 330 -8.41 -26.57 0.84
N VAL A 331 -7.10 -26.84 0.97
CA VAL A 331 -6.24 -26.22 1.98
C VAL A 331 -5.94 -24.76 1.63
N GLU A 332 -5.64 -24.47 0.36
CA GLU A 332 -5.46 -23.10 -0.15
C GLU A 332 -6.70 -22.25 0.14
N THR A 333 -7.91 -22.75 -0.11
CA THR A 333 -9.16 -22.06 0.24
C THR A 333 -9.31 -21.86 1.74
N TRP A 334 -9.15 -22.90 2.55
CA TRP A 334 -9.29 -22.80 4.01
C TRP A 334 -8.26 -21.84 4.64
N ALA A 335 -7.00 -21.89 4.22
CA ALA A 335 -5.94 -21.02 4.72
C ALA A 335 -6.21 -19.55 4.36
N ASN A 336 -6.70 -19.27 3.15
CA ASN A 336 -7.12 -17.92 2.76
C ASN A 336 -8.32 -17.43 3.59
N THR A 337 -9.36 -18.26 3.77
CA THR A 337 -10.53 -17.92 4.60
C THR A 337 -10.15 -17.59 6.05
N ASN A 338 -9.18 -18.31 6.62
CA ASN A 338 -8.72 -18.12 8.00
C ASN A 338 -7.53 -17.14 8.12
N SER A 339 -7.08 -16.51 7.02
CA SER A 339 -5.90 -15.64 6.98
C SER A 339 -4.65 -16.28 7.60
N MET A 340 -4.33 -17.50 7.18
CA MET A 340 -3.15 -18.26 7.62
C MET A 340 -1.99 -18.13 6.64
N LYS A 341 -0.76 -18.22 7.17
CA LYS A 341 0.47 -18.13 6.36
C LYS A 341 0.84 -19.51 5.79
N LEU A 342 0.12 -19.92 4.76
CA LEU A 342 0.32 -21.21 4.09
C LEU A 342 1.69 -21.30 3.39
N THR A 343 2.39 -22.40 3.60
CA THR A 343 3.62 -22.79 2.88
C THR A 343 3.42 -24.18 2.28
N ILE A 344 3.69 -24.34 0.98
CA ILE A 344 3.50 -25.62 0.28
C ILE A 344 4.87 -26.20 -0.07
N LYS A 345 5.22 -27.34 0.51
CA LYS A 345 6.30 -28.21 0.03
C LYS A 345 5.72 -29.29 -0.88
N GLU A 346 6.52 -29.76 -1.82
CA GLU A 346 6.12 -30.80 -2.77
C GLU A 346 7.15 -31.92 -2.77
N THR A 347 6.70 -33.18 -2.86
CA THR A 347 7.57 -34.36 -2.90
C THR A 347 6.90 -35.50 -3.68
N THR A 348 7.69 -36.42 -4.24
CA THR A 348 7.14 -37.61 -4.91
C THR A 348 6.71 -38.67 -3.88
N SER A 349 5.56 -39.30 -4.10
CA SER A 349 5.04 -40.38 -3.25
C SER A 349 4.37 -41.47 -4.08
N ASN A 350 4.69 -42.73 -3.77
CA ASN A 350 4.08 -43.89 -4.41
C ASN A 350 2.75 -44.32 -3.76
N ALA A 351 2.32 -43.63 -2.70
CA ALA A 351 1.15 -44.00 -1.88
C ALA A 351 0.06 -42.91 -1.81
N VAL A 352 0.29 -41.75 -2.44
CA VAL A 352 -0.63 -40.60 -2.46
C VAL A 352 -0.59 -39.98 -3.85
N ASP A 353 -1.75 -39.87 -4.49
CA ASP A 353 -1.88 -39.35 -5.86
C ASP A 353 -1.42 -37.89 -5.99
N ALA A 354 -1.03 -37.48 -7.20
CA ALA A 354 -0.53 -36.13 -7.47
C ALA A 354 -1.57 -35.05 -7.13
N GLY A 355 -1.14 -33.99 -6.44
CA GLY A 355 -1.98 -32.87 -6.01
C GLY A 355 -2.72 -33.07 -4.67
N PHE A 356 -2.59 -34.24 -4.04
CA PHE A 356 -3.11 -34.53 -2.70
C PHE A 356 -2.07 -34.32 -1.60
N VAL A 357 -2.52 -33.94 -0.40
CA VAL A 357 -1.67 -33.68 0.76
C VAL A 357 -1.24 -34.98 1.44
N ILE A 358 0.06 -35.12 1.64
CA ILE A 358 0.70 -36.23 2.37
C ILE A 358 0.71 -35.94 3.88
N SER A 359 1.03 -34.70 4.26
CA SER A 359 1.13 -34.28 5.66
C SER A 359 0.94 -32.77 5.84
N GLN A 360 0.63 -32.38 7.07
CA GLN A 360 0.46 -30.99 7.54
C GLN A 360 1.30 -30.77 8.82
N SER A 361 1.79 -29.55 9.04
CA SER A 361 2.69 -29.24 10.17
C SER A 361 1.99 -29.13 11.53
N VAL A 362 0.71 -28.79 11.52
CA VAL A 362 -0.14 -28.62 12.71
C VAL A 362 -1.14 -29.78 12.76
N VAL A 363 -1.34 -30.41 13.92
CA VAL A 363 -2.20 -31.60 13.99
C VAL A 363 -3.69 -31.25 13.92
N LYS A 364 -4.50 -32.17 13.41
CA LYS A 364 -5.95 -31.97 13.32
C LYS A 364 -6.58 -31.74 14.70
N GLY A 365 -7.49 -30.78 14.78
CA GLY A 365 -8.13 -30.35 16.01
C GLY A 365 -7.30 -29.41 16.90
N GLU A 366 -6.02 -29.17 16.57
CA GLU A 366 -5.22 -28.14 17.24
C GLU A 366 -5.77 -26.74 16.92
N LYS A 367 -5.56 -25.80 17.85
CA LYS A 367 -5.96 -24.40 17.69
C LYS A 367 -4.77 -23.52 17.33
N VAL A 368 -4.89 -22.82 16.21
CA VAL A 368 -3.91 -21.85 15.70
C VAL A 368 -4.46 -20.43 15.75
N ALA A 369 -3.55 -19.48 15.72
CA ALA A 369 -3.86 -18.05 15.63
C ALA A 369 -3.91 -17.60 14.17
N LYS A 370 -4.47 -16.42 13.94
CA LYS A 370 -4.38 -15.74 12.64
C LYS A 370 -2.90 -15.46 12.31
N ASN A 371 -2.53 -15.52 11.03
CA ASN A 371 -1.16 -15.37 10.53
C ASN A 371 -0.13 -16.42 11.01
N ASP A 372 -0.51 -17.42 11.83
CA ASP A 372 0.40 -18.53 12.21
C ASP A 372 0.95 -19.24 10.95
N PRO A 373 2.22 -19.69 10.99
CA PRO A 373 2.81 -20.45 9.89
C PRO A 373 2.19 -21.85 9.81
N PHE A 374 1.59 -22.18 8.66
CA PHE A 374 1.02 -23.49 8.40
C PHE A 374 1.65 -24.09 7.15
N GLU A 375 2.28 -25.26 7.28
CA GLU A 375 2.97 -25.93 6.19
C GLU A 375 2.27 -27.23 5.81
N ILE A 376 2.13 -27.47 4.50
CA ILE A 376 1.68 -28.76 3.97
C ILE A 376 2.72 -29.35 3.02
N THR A 377 2.80 -30.68 2.99
CA THR A 377 3.55 -31.43 1.99
C THR A 377 2.57 -32.09 1.02
N VAL A 378 2.63 -31.70 -0.25
CA VAL A 378 1.77 -32.19 -1.34
C VAL A 378 2.52 -33.23 -2.18
N SER A 379 1.82 -34.26 -2.63
CA SER A 379 2.35 -35.28 -3.53
C SER A 379 2.48 -34.75 -4.96
N LEU A 380 3.61 -35.04 -5.60
CA LEU A 380 3.83 -34.95 -7.04
C LEU A 380 3.53 -36.27 -7.76
N GLY A 381 2.91 -37.24 -7.08
CA GLY A 381 2.67 -38.59 -7.58
C GLY A 381 3.92 -39.48 -7.54
N GLN A 382 3.82 -40.61 -8.23
CA GLN A 382 4.89 -41.62 -8.31
C GLN A 382 6.11 -41.07 -9.08
N ALA A 383 7.29 -41.24 -8.51
CA ALA A 383 8.53 -40.86 -9.17
C ALA A 383 8.81 -41.78 -10.38
N ILE A 384 9.00 -41.17 -11.56
CA ILE A 384 9.54 -41.86 -12.74
C ILE A 384 11.06 -41.91 -12.59
N ILE A 385 11.66 -43.09 -12.75
CA ILE A 385 13.11 -43.26 -12.68
C ILE A 385 13.67 -43.21 -14.11
N VAL A 386 14.65 -42.33 -14.36
CA VAL A 386 15.37 -42.28 -15.65
C VAL A 386 16.13 -43.59 -15.85
N PRO A 387 15.85 -44.34 -16.93
CA PRO A 387 16.55 -45.59 -17.22
C PRO A 387 17.98 -45.33 -17.71
N ASP A 388 18.82 -46.37 -17.62
CA ASP A 388 20.16 -46.34 -18.20
C ASP A 388 20.12 -46.85 -19.64
N PHE A 389 20.46 -46.00 -20.60
CA PHE A 389 20.41 -46.32 -22.03
C PHE A 389 21.62 -47.14 -22.51
N HIS A 390 22.60 -47.46 -21.65
CA HIS A 390 23.65 -48.44 -21.99
C HIS A 390 23.10 -49.86 -22.16
N ASP A 391 22.00 -50.20 -21.47
CA ASP A 391 21.32 -51.49 -21.55
C ASP A 391 20.39 -51.60 -22.78
N TYR A 392 20.02 -50.48 -23.38
CA TYR A 392 19.10 -50.42 -24.52
C TYR A 392 19.86 -50.32 -25.85
N HIS A 393 19.43 -51.09 -26.85
CA HIS A 393 19.91 -50.94 -28.22
C HIS A 393 19.20 -49.75 -28.90
N MET A 394 19.93 -49.03 -29.76
CA MET A 394 19.45 -47.80 -30.41
C MET A 394 18.10 -47.92 -31.16
N GLY A 395 17.78 -49.11 -31.67
CA GLY A 395 16.49 -49.37 -32.34
C GLY A 395 15.29 -49.45 -31.39
N ASN A 396 15.52 -49.82 -30.13
CA ASN A 396 14.49 -49.97 -29.09
C ASN A 396 14.47 -48.77 -28.14
N ALA A 397 15.52 -47.95 -28.13
CA ALA A 397 15.66 -46.78 -27.26
C ALA A 397 14.52 -45.77 -27.42
N ALA A 398 13.90 -45.68 -28.60
CA ALA A 398 12.75 -44.80 -28.84
C ALA A 398 11.43 -45.29 -28.19
N GLU A 399 11.34 -46.56 -27.79
CA GLU A 399 10.12 -47.20 -27.27
C GLU A 399 10.06 -47.23 -25.73
N VAL A 400 11.05 -46.64 -25.06
CA VAL A 400 11.22 -46.71 -23.60
C VAL A 400 10.16 -45.87 -22.87
N THR A 401 9.35 -46.51 -22.04
CA THR A 401 8.23 -45.87 -21.32
C THR A 401 8.69 -44.98 -20.16
N GLY A 402 8.02 -43.84 -19.97
CA GLY A 402 8.19 -42.94 -18.82
C GLY A 402 9.03 -41.70 -19.10
N VAL A 403 9.98 -41.80 -20.03
CA VAL A 403 10.75 -40.68 -20.60
C VAL A 403 10.39 -40.52 -22.08
N THR A 404 10.78 -39.39 -22.69
CA THR A 404 10.62 -39.13 -24.13
C THR A 404 12.00 -38.99 -24.78
N PRO A 405 12.64 -40.11 -25.17
CA PRO A 405 14.01 -40.11 -25.68
C PRO A 405 14.08 -39.72 -27.17
N VAL A 406 14.80 -38.65 -27.46
CA VAL A 406 15.20 -38.25 -28.81
C VAL A 406 16.49 -38.98 -29.16
N VAL A 407 16.40 -39.98 -30.03
CA VAL A 407 17.54 -40.78 -30.47
C VAL A 407 18.32 -40.03 -31.56
N HIS A 408 19.62 -39.83 -31.32
CA HIS A 408 20.58 -39.37 -32.30
C HIS A 408 21.65 -40.44 -32.52
N THR A 409 22.25 -40.44 -33.71
CA THR A 409 23.35 -41.35 -34.05
C THR A 409 24.54 -40.55 -34.56
N ARG A 410 25.75 -40.92 -34.14
CA ARG A 410 27.01 -40.32 -34.59
C ARG A 410 28.11 -41.36 -34.73
N TYR A 411 29.07 -41.12 -35.60
CA TYR A 411 30.27 -41.96 -35.66
C TYR A 411 31.19 -41.74 -34.43
N SER A 412 31.95 -42.77 -34.06
CA SER A 412 32.94 -42.73 -32.97
C SER A 412 34.04 -43.76 -33.20
N GLU A 413 35.30 -43.34 -33.04
CA GLU A 413 36.47 -44.24 -33.16
C GLU A 413 36.68 -45.09 -31.89
N LEU A 414 36.14 -44.65 -30.76
CA LEU A 414 36.35 -45.26 -29.44
C LEU A 414 35.19 -46.15 -28.98
N ILE A 415 33.98 -45.90 -29.48
CA ILE A 415 32.75 -46.54 -29.00
C ILE A 415 32.18 -47.44 -30.11
N PRO A 416 32.06 -48.77 -29.91
CA PRO A 416 31.54 -49.68 -30.92
C PRO A 416 30.13 -49.36 -31.41
N TYR A 417 29.80 -49.81 -32.62
CA TYR A 417 28.46 -49.67 -33.23
C TYR A 417 27.35 -50.14 -32.28
N GLY A 418 26.26 -49.37 -32.22
CA GLY A 418 25.07 -49.66 -31.41
C GLY A 418 25.22 -49.42 -29.91
N LYS A 419 26.38 -48.93 -29.42
CA LYS A 419 26.59 -48.56 -28.01
C LYS A 419 26.34 -47.07 -27.75
N LEU A 420 25.90 -46.75 -26.54
CA LEU A 420 25.64 -45.38 -26.11
C LEU A 420 26.95 -44.56 -26.07
N ILE A 421 26.89 -43.33 -26.57
CA ILE A 421 27.93 -42.30 -26.43
C ILE A 421 27.59 -41.39 -25.25
N SER A 422 26.34 -40.95 -25.14
CA SER A 422 25.86 -40.12 -24.02
C SER A 422 24.33 -40.14 -23.90
N GLN A 423 23.85 -39.82 -22.70
CA GLN A 423 22.45 -39.47 -22.42
C GLN A 423 22.38 -38.14 -21.66
N SER A 424 21.38 -37.30 -21.93
CA SER A 424 21.31 -35.93 -21.37
C SER A 424 20.79 -35.86 -19.93
N LEU A 425 20.16 -36.93 -19.43
CA LEU A 425 19.73 -37.08 -18.04
C LEU A 425 20.50 -38.25 -17.41
N MET A 426 20.90 -38.13 -16.14
CA MET A 426 21.64 -39.18 -15.46
C MET A 426 20.73 -40.40 -15.19
N PRO A 427 21.24 -41.64 -15.32
CA PRO A 427 20.48 -42.84 -14.97
C PRO A 427 20.18 -42.85 -13.47
N GLY A 428 19.00 -43.35 -13.10
CA GLY A 428 18.54 -43.40 -11.70
C GLY A 428 17.99 -42.07 -11.16
N THR A 429 18.07 -40.96 -11.89
CA THR A 429 17.42 -39.70 -11.53
C THR A 429 15.90 -39.91 -11.39
N LYS A 430 15.31 -39.34 -10.33
CA LYS A 430 13.86 -39.35 -10.11
C LYS A 430 13.25 -38.08 -10.72
N LEU A 431 12.33 -38.26 -11.66
CA LEU A 431 11.51 -37.21 -12.26
C LEU A 431 10.09 -37.26 -11.69
N SER A 432 9.50 -36.09 -11.49
CA SER A 432 8.09 -35.89 -11.19
C SER A 432 7.29 -35.57 -12.46
N ASP A 433 5.98 -35.35 -12.33
CA ASP A 433 5.13 -34.82 -13.41
C ASP A 433 5.42 -33.36 -13.78
N LYS A 434 6.20 -32.62 -12.98
CA LYS A 434 6.63 -31.24 -13.31
C LYS A 434 7.94 -31.18 -14.08
N ASP A 435 8.77 -32.22 -14.01
CA ASP A 435 10.09 -32.23 -14.62
C ASP A 435 10.02 -32.48 -16.13
N ASN A 436 10.97 -31.95 -16.89
CA ASN A 436 11.02 -32.21 -18.32
C ASN A 436 11.45 -33.66 -18.58
N LYS A 437 10.52 -34.47 -19.08
CA LYS A 437 10.74 -35.89 -19.41
C LYS A 437 11.40 -36.11 -20.76
N SER A 438 11.63 -35.06 -21.57
CA SER A 438 12.39 -35.19 -22.82
C SER A 438 13.90 -35.27 -22.56
N MET A 439 14.56 -36.21 -23.21
CA MET A 439 16.01 -36.40 -23.09
C MET A 439 16.62 -36.75 -24.45
N VAL A 440 17.89 -36.40 -24.66
CA VAL A 440 18.64 -36.77 -25.86
C VAL A 440 19.52 -37.97 -25.52
N VAL A 441 19.50 -38.99 -26.37
CA VAL A 441 20.38 -40.16 -26.29
C VAL A 441 21.15 -40.29 -27.59
N VAL A 442 22.48 -40.37 -27.50
CA VAL A 442 23.38 -40.42 -28.67
C VAL A 442 24.01 -41.80 -28.73
N TYR A 443 23.77 -42.53 -29.82
CA TYR A 443 24.36 -43.85 -30.07
C TYR A 443 25.46 -43.81 -31.13
N SER A 444 26.41 -44.73 -31.01
CA SER A 444 27.54 -44.86 -31.92
C SER A 444 27.20 -45.65 -33.17
N LEU A 445 27.66 -45.15 -34.31
CA LEU A 445 27.72 -45.86 -35.59
C LEU A 445 29.10 -46.50 -35.83
N GLY A 446 30.00 -46.48 -34.84
CA GLY A 446 31.38 -46.94 -34.97
C GLY A 446 32.19 -46.06 -35.93
N LEU A 447 33.10 -46.67 -36.70
CA LEU A 447 33.85 -46.00 -37.75
C LEU A 447 33.00 -45.81 -39.02
N PRO A 448 33.10 -44.68 -39.74
CA PRO A 448 32.47 -44.51 -41.04
C PRO A 448 32.99 -45.55 -42.06
N TYR A 449 32.08 -46.11 -42.86
CA TYR A 449 32.41 -47.00 -43.98
C TYR A 449 32.25 -46.25 -45.30
N LEU A 450 33.34 -46.19 -46.08
CA LEU A 450 33.36 -45.54 -47.38
C LEU A 450 33.08 -46.57 -48.47
N LYS A 451 31.87 -46.52 -49.02
CA LYS A 451 31.43 -47.35 -50.16
C LYS A 451 32.30 -47.03 -51.40
N ASP A 452 32.31 -47.96 -52.36
CA ASP A 452 32.72 -47.61 -53.72
C ASP A 452 31.69 -46.67 -54.36
N LEU A 453 32.17 -45.63 -55.03
CA LEU A 453 31.37 -44.65 -55.77
C LEU A 453 31.68 -44.70 -57.28
N ARG A 454 32.71 -45.45 -57.68
CA ARG A 454 33.17 -45.55 -59.07
C ARG A 454 32.07 -46.17 -59.95
N LEU A 455 31.86 -45.56 -61.11
CA LEU A 455 30.90 -45.95 -62.16
C LEU A 455 29.41 -45.89 -61.76
N GLU A 456 29.08 -46.00 -60.48
CA GLU A 456 27.70 -45.95 -59.95
C GLU A 456 27.24 -44.52 -59.57
N THR A 457 28.15 -43.65 -59.13
CA THR A 457 27.81 -42.30 -58.63
C THR A 457 28.12 -41.19 -59.65
N ASN A 458 27.23 -40.20 -59.75
CA ASN A 458 27.44 -38.98 -60.52
C ASN A 458 27.92 -37.82 -59.63
N GLU A 459 28.67 -36.89 -60.21
CA GLU A 459 29.15 -35.66 -59.56
C GLU A 459 28.06 -34.88 -58.81
N GLY A 460 26.85 -34.79 -59.38
CA GLY A 460 25.73 -34.07 -58.78
C GLY A 460 25.29 -34.63 -57.42
N ASP A 461 25.41 -35.95 -57.21
CA ASP A 461 24.99 -36.63 -55.99
C ASP A 461 26.04 -36.56 -54.87
N LEU A 462 27.31 -36.30 -55.20
CA LEU A 462 28.42 -36.34 -54.25
C LEU A 462 28.23 -35.39 -53.06
N GLN A 463 27.79 -34.16 -53.30
CA GLN A 463 27.57 -33.17 -52.24
C GLN A 463 26.55 -33.67 -51.22
N LYS A 464 25.45 -34.25 -51.71
CA LYS A 464 24.38 -34.84 -50.88
C LYS A 464 24.87 -36.09 -50.15
N TYR A 465 25.57 -37.00 -50.85
CA TYR A 465 26.11 -38.23 -50.28
C TYR A 465 27.07 -37.95 -49.10
N PHE A 466 28.09 -37.10 -49.30
CA PHE A 466 29.06 -36.81 -48.24
C PHE A 466 28.43 -36.04 -47.05
N PHE A 467 27.41 -35.21 -47.29
CA PHE A 467 26.68 -34.55 -46.21
C PHE A 467 25.79 -35.53 -45.43
N ASP A 468 24.92 -36.26 -46.11
CA ASP A 468 23.94 -37.17 -45.50
C ASP A 468 24.61 -38.36 -44.82
N GLU A 469 25.61 -38.99 -45.44
CA GLU A 469 26.21 -40.21 -44.92
C GLU A 469 27.34 -39.96 -43.90
N PHE A 470 27.98 -38.78 -43.88
CA PHE A 470 29.10 -38.51 -42.97
C PHE A 470 28.93 -37.24 -42.12
N GLN A 471 28.78 -36.07 -42.74
CA GLN A 471 28.88 -34.79 -42.01
C GLN A 471 27.72 -34.57 -41.06
N SER A 472 26.49 -34.89 -41.47
CA SER A 472 25.29 -34.85 -40.61
C SER A 472 25.39 -35.79 -39.39
N LYS A 473 26.16 -36.88 -39.52
CA LYS A 473 26.43 -37.91 -38.49
C LYS A 473 27.74 -37.64 -37.73
N GLY A 474 28.34 -36.46 -37.90
CA GLY A 474 29.50 -35.99 -37.13
C GLY A 474 30.87 -36.45 -37.62
N ALA A 475 30.97 -37.06 -38.81
CA ALA A 475 32.26 -37.38 -39.43
C ALA A 475 32.63 -36.32 -40.49
N ASN A 476 33.79 -35.69 -40.33
CA ASN A 476 34.37 -34.71 -41.25
C ASN A 476 35.02 -35.41 -42.47
N VAL A 477 34.21 -36.14 -43.22
CA VAL A 477 34.63 -36.76 -44.49
C VAL A 477 34.35 -35.77 -45.62
N THR A 478 35.39 -35.48 -46.39
CA THR A 478 35.40 -34.53 -47.50
C THR A 478 35.91 -35.21 -48.76
N TYR A 479 35.76 -34.57 -49.92
CA TYR A 479 36.32 -35.07 -51.17
C TYR A 479 37.01 -33.97 -51.98
N THR A 480 37.96 -34.38 -52.84
CA THR A 480 38.71 -33.52 -53.74
C THR A 480 38.58 -34.06 -55.16
N VAL A 481 37.98 -33.28 -56.07
CA VAL A 481 37.77 -33.66 -57.47
C VAL A 481 38.98 -33.34 -58.35
N ARG A 482 39.29 -34.25 -59.28
CA ARG A 482 40.08 -33.98 -60.49
C ARG A 482 39.27 -34.42 -61.71
N TYR A 483 39.39 -33.70 -62.82
CA TYR A 483 38.71 -34.05 -64.06
C TYR A 483 39.64 -34.79 -65.02
N VAL A 484 39.11 -35.80 -65.71
CA VAL A 484 39.86 -36.66 -66.64
C VAL A 484 39.00 -36.98 -67.86
N GLU A 485 39.57 -36.96 -69.06
CA GLU A 485 38.91 -37.44 -70.28
C GLU A 485 38.77 -38.97 -70.23
N SER A 486 37.59 -39.51 -70.55
CA SER A 486 37.38 -40.97 -70.53
C SER A 486 36.18 -41.41 -71.36
N HIS A 487 36.11 -42.70 -71.67
CA HIS A 487 34.98 -43.30 -72.40
C HIS A 487 33.67 -43.38 -71.58
N TYR A 488 33.66 -42.93 -70.33
CA TYR A 488 32.46 -42.90 -69.47
C TYR A 488 31.72 -41.55 -69.60
N PRO A 489 30.39 -41.52 -69.44
CA PRO A 489 29.59 -40.29 -69.49
C PRO A 489 30.13 -39.18 -68.58
N LYS A 490 29.95 -37.93 -69.01
CA LYS A 490 30.39 -36.76 -68.26
C LYS A 490 29.73 -36.73 -66.86
N GLY A 491 30.52 -36.44 -65.84
CA GLY A 491 30.08 -36.43 -64.44
C GLY A 491 30.12 -37.80 -63.74
N THR A 492 30.39 -38.91 -64.44
CA THR A 492 30.61 -40.22 -63.78
C THR A 492 31.93 -40.22 -63.01
N VAL A 493 31.92 -40.71 -61.76
CA VAL A 493 33.15 -40.97 -60.99
C VAL A 493 33.90 -42.16 -61.59
N ILE A 494 35.13 -41.95 -62.05
CA ILE A 494 35.97 -43.00 -62.66
C ILE A 494 36.88 -43.66 -61.61
N SER A 495 37.42 -42.86 -60.69
CA SER A 495 38.44 -43.31 -59.73
C SER A 495 38.22 -42.69 -58.35
N GLN A 496 38.65 -43.42 -57.32
CA GLN A 496 38.47 -43.10 -55.91
C GLN A 496 39.69 -43.61 -55.13
N SER A 497 40.30 -42.76 -54.31
CA SER A 497 41.56 -43.09 -53.61
C SER A 497 41.43 -44.21 -52.56
N THR A 498 40.23 -44.42 -52.03
CA THR A 498 39.96 -45.36 -50.93
C THR A 498 38.48 -45.73 -50.99
N TYR A 499 38.16 -47.02 -51.04
CA TYR A 499 36.81 -47.56 -51.20
C TYR A 499 36.72 -48.90 -50.47
N GLU A 500 35.49 -49.33 -50.18
CA GLU A 500 35.13 -50.55 -49.45
C GLU A 500 35.81 -50.71 -48.08
N SER A 501 36.24 -49.61 -47.45
CA SER A 501 36.98 -49.63 -46.19
C SER A 501 36.31 -48.78 -45.11
N LEU A 502 36.62 -49.11 -43.86
CA LEU A 502 36.45 -48.15 -42.76
C LEU A 502 37.49 -47.03 -42.92
N ILE A 503 37.10 -45.82 -42.52
CA ILE A 503 37.93 -44.61 -42.56
C ILE A 503 37.88 -43.88 -41.20
N PRO A 504 38.88 -43.05 -40.84
CA PRO A 504 38.80 -42.22 -39.64
C PRO A 504 37.73 -41.13 -39.75
N LEU A 505 37.36 -40.52 -38.62
CA LEU A 505 36.35 -39.44 -38.55
C LEU A 505 36.71 -38.19 -39.36
N THR A 506 37.99 -37.96 -39.67
CA THR A 506 38.43 -36.88 -40.56
C THR A 506 39.21 -37.48 -41.72
N PHE A 507 38.69 -37.36 -42.93
CA PHE A 507 39.26 -37.98 -44.13
C PHE A 507 38.97 -37.17 -45.38
N ASN A 508 39.87 -37.22 -46.38
CA ASN A 508 39.68 -36.60 -47.69
C ASN A 508 39.82 -37.64 -48.80
N VAL A 509 38.72 -37.87 -49.51
CA VAL A 509 38.65 -38.82 -50.63
C VAL A 509 39.06 -38.11 -51.92
N GLN A 510 40.09 -38.58 -52.62
CA GLN A 510 40.42 -38.05 -53.94
C GLN A 510 39.59 -38.79 -54.99
N LEU A 511 38.83 -38.04 -55.79
CA LEU A 511 37.93 -38.56 -56.83
C LEU A 511 38.37 -38.06 -58.20
N SER A 512 38.34 -38.93 -59.21
CA SER A 512 38.48 -38.54 -60.62
C SER A 512 37.14 -38.63 -61.31
N ILE A 513 36.71 -37.57 -61.98
CA ILE A 513 35.40 -37.46 -62.63
C ILE A 513 35.57 -37.31 -64.15
N SER A 514 34.72 -37.99 -64.91
CA SER A 514 34.78 -37.96 -66.38
C SER A 514 34.33 -36.62 -66.95
N LEU A 515 35.11 -36.10 -67.91
CA LEU A 515 34.69 -35.02 -68.80
C LEU A 515 33.82 -35.50 -69.97
N GLY A 516 33.68 -36.83 -70.14
CA GLY A 516 33.23 -37.47 -71.38
C GLY A 516 34.41 -37.84 -72.29
N ASP A 517 34.07 -38.39 -73.47
CA ASP A 517 35.03 -38.90 -74.46
C ASP A 517 35.58 -37.81 -75.42
N GLY A 518 35.21 -36.55 -75.19
CA GLY A 518 35.54 -35.41 -76.05
C GLY A 518 34.74 -35.32 -77.35
N THR A 519 33.92 -36.31 -77.70
CA THR A 519 33.17 -36.38 -78.97
C THR A 519 31.76 -35.80 -78.87
N SER A 520 31.25 -35.58 -77.66
CA SER A 520 29.92 -34.99 -77.40
C SER A 520 29.88 -33.48 -77.71
N ILE A 521 29.95 -33.14 -79.01
CA ILE A 521 29.54 -31.83 -79.51
C ILE A 521 28.02 -31.76 -79.38
N ASP A 522 27.52 -31.10 -78.32
CA ASP A 522 26.10 -30.79 -78.18
C ASP A 522 25.71 -29.77 -79.28
N PRO A 523 24.84 -30.14 -80.24
CA PRO A 523 24.63 -29.33 -81.44
C PRO A 523 23.73 -28.10 -81.22
N ASP A 524 23.06 -27.96 -80.07
CA ASP A 524 22.02 -26.93 -79.87
C ASP A 524 22.32 -25.93 -78.73
N VAL A 525 23.42 -26.10 -77.98
CA VAL A 525 23.85 -25.14 -76.94
C VAL A 525 24.59 -23.96 -77.57
N LYS A 526 23.83 -22.95 -78.03
CA LYS A 526 24.40 -21.64 -78.37
C LYS A 526 25.03 -20.98 -77.14
N PRO A 527 26.30 -20.53 -77.18
CA PRO A 527 26.86 -19.73 -76.11
C PRO A 527 26.14 -18.38 -76.01
N PRO A 528 25.96 -17.82 -74.79
CA PRO A 528 25.41 -16.48 -74.62
C PRO A 528 26.34 -15.44 -75.29
N PRO A 529 25.80 -14.36 -75.89
CA PRO A 529 26.61 -13.37 -76.58
C PRO A 529 27.55 -12.66 -75.59
N GLY A 530 28.85 -12.92 -75.74
CA GLY A 530 29.88 -12.26 -74.95
C GLY A 530 29.92 -10.76 -75.24
N LYS A 531 30.14 -9.96 -74.20
CA LYS A 531 30.68 -8.60 -74.41
C LYS A 531 32.12 -8.75 -74.87
N GLU A 532 32.51 -7.95 -75.85
CA GLU A 532 33.92 -7.73 -76.16
C GLU A 532 34.64 -7.15 -74.92
N LYS A 533 35.92 -7.46 -74.80
CA LYS A 533 36.80 -6.94 -73.75
C LYS A 533 37.69 -5.85 -74.32
N ASP A 534 37.85 -4.78 -73.55
CA ASP A 534 39.18 -4.19 -73.31
C ASP A 534 39.81 -4.92 -72.10
#